data_AF-A0A9P4IL55-F1
#
_entry.id   AF-A0A9P4IL55-F1
#
_cell.length_a   1.000
_cell.length_b   1.000
_cell.length_c   1.000
_cell.angle_alpha   90.00
_cell.angle_beta   90.00
_cell.angle_gamma   90.00
#
_symmetry.space_group_name_H-M   'P 1'
#
loop_
_entity.id
_entity.type
_entity.pdbx_description
1 polymer ?
#
loop_
_entity_poly.entity_id
_entity_poly.type
_entity_poly.pdbx_seq_one_letter_code
_entity_poly.pdbx_strand_id
1 'polypeptide(L)'
;MLVNAVLSAGCMSDRMIANRAQFWNPHSLPYKFLAEAKRLWELNQGTNELTAIQAAIIINFLYDASGMDRVGLSYGIQAIAMAHDLGIFEDSPYKKQEKAQRASFHSVGSFLLPGVKWRPTTSSAHLFSRTPPRVPLPDPSTDPSWYGEFWIRYYEDSALYPVSFPYFFSSLCGLRIIVNDITERLYGKLESHGQLSLSEAERFKSRFDEWFGALPEPLTPRNSVLPMHLKLHLEYFSTTASIFTPHAAAHAILSDTGKCTELAIDNTAQDIIFNAKIRMETLIRLYYLRHSLDAFDPFMLSFLILLGNAASEALNRSEEIISTPDDLRSTLILCVKGLHDQRKNYYLAEVVYRLLRDRMKPDDVALLQEATNTGSAEDDPPLLKHYIRSQWPIPIIRVDEDPNLSKLDVLVNAYTKTSQGVASDESSRGGTP
;
A
#
# COMPACT_ATOMS: atom_id res chain seq x y z
N MET A 1 5.93 23.39 -11.85
CA MET A 1 5.03 22.54 -11.06
C MET A 1 5.66 21.21 -10.67
N LEU A 2 6.03 20.35 -11.64
CA LEU A 2 6.63 19.03 -11.40
C LEU A 2 7.83 19.06 -10.44
N VAL A 3 8.76 20.00 -10.63
CA VAL A 3 9.92 20.17 -9.74
C VAL A 3 9.51 20.36 -8.27
N ASN A 4 8.52 21.20 -8.00
CA ASN A 4 8.03 21.41 -6.63
C ASN A 4 7.37 20.14 -6.06
N ALA A 5 6.61 19.39 -6.86
CA ALA A 5 6.06 18.11 -6.42
C ALA A 5 7.16 17.09 -6.07
N VAL A 6 8.18 16.96 -6.92
CA VAL A 6 9.34 16.09 -6.68
C VAL A 6 10.12 16.52 -5.44
N LEU A 7 10.37 17.83 -5.27
CA LEU A 7 11.08 18.35 -4.09
C LEU A 7 10.30 18.10 -2.79
N SER A 8 8.97 18.20 -2.82
CA SER A 8 8.13 17.84 -1.67
C SER A 8 8.29 16.37 -1.29
N ALA A 9 8.21 15.45 -2.27
CA ALA A 9 8.44 14.02 -2.07
C ALA A 9 9.85 13.69 -1.57
N GLY A 10 10.87 14.37 -2.11
CA GLY A 10 12.25 14.27 -1.65
C GLY A 10 12.40 14.69 -0.20
N CYS A 11 11.79 15.82 0.19
CA CYS A 11 11.83 16.30 1.58
C CYS A 11 11.15 15.34 2.56
N MET A 12 10.09 14.63 2.15
CA MET A 12 9.46 13.59 2.98
C MET A 12 10.33 12.33 3.12
N SER A 13 11.21 12.08 2.16
CA SER A 13 12.09 10.91 2.14
C SER A 13 13.42 11.14 2.86
N ASP A 14 13.82 12.40 3.03
CA ASP A 14 15.08 12.78 3.65
C ASP A 14 14.98 12.83 5.19
N ARG A 15 15.80 12.01 5.85
CA ARG A 15 15.86 11.91 7.31
C ARG A 15 16.35 13.20 7.99
N MET A 16 17.09 14.04 7.28
CA MET A 16 17.64 15.31 7.80
C MET A 16 16.59 16.42 7.88
N ILE A 17 15.44 16.26 7.22
CA ILE A 17 14.37 17.24 7.24
C ILE A 17 13.48 17.02 8.47
N ALA A 18 13.49 18.01 9.35
CA ALA A 18 12.63 18.04 10.54
C ALA A 18 11.16 18.24 10.17
N ASN A 19 10.25 17.75 11.03
CA ASN A 19 8.80 17.90 10.90
C ASN A 19 8.21 17.38 9.58
N ARG A 20 8.90 16.48 8.87
CA ARG A 20 8.50 16.02 7.53
C ARG A 20 7.18 15.25 7.48
N ALA A 21 6.77 14.62 8.58
CA ALA A 21 5.46 13.99 8.70
C ALA A 21 4.30 15.00 8.90
N GLN A 22 4.60 16.25 9.31
CA GLN A 22 3.60 17.27 9.60
C GLN A 22 3.17 17.96 8.31
N PHE A 23 2.40 17.27 7.47
CA PHE A 23 1.94 17.79 6.18
C PHE A 23 1.05 19.04 6.30
N TRP A 24 0.58 19.40 7.50
CA TRP A 24 -0.18 20.61 7.80
C TRP A 24 0.69 21.78 8.26
N ASN A 25 1.98 21.56 8.53
CA ASN A 25 2.86 22.59 9.08
C ASN A 25 3.38 23.51 7.95
N PRO A 26 2.95 24.79 7.89
CA PRO A 26 3.32 25.71 6.82
C PRO A 26 4.80 26.09 6.82
N HIS A 27 5.50 25.87 7.93
CA HIS A 27 6.92 26.15 8.05
C HIS A 27 7.80 24.98 7.58
N SER A 28 7.25 23.77 7.45
CA SER A 28 7.97 22.61 6.95
C SER A 28 8.30 22.74 5.45
N LEU A 29 9.46 22.20 5.04
CA LEU A 29 9.87 22.21 3.64
C LEU A 29 8.94 21.38 2.72
N PRO A 30 8.50 20.16 3.10
CA PRO A 30 7.54 19.41 2.31
C PRO A 30 6.26 20.19 2.02
N TYR A 31 5.72 20.89 3.02
CA TYR A 31 4.53 21.72 2.86
C TYR A 31 4.75 22.84 1.85
N LYS A 32 5.83 23.63 1.99
CA LYS A 32 6.08 24.79 1.12
C LYS A 32 6.16 24.39 -0.34
N PHE A 33 6.89 23.31 -0.63
CA PHE A 33 6.97 22.78 -1.98
C PHE A 33 5.63 22.23 -2.49
N LEU A 34 4.87 21.51 -1.66
CA LEU A 34 3.54 21.03 -2.04
C LEU A 34 2.56 22.18 -2.30
N ALA A 35 2.56 23.21 -1.45
CA ALA A 35 1.73 24.40 -1.59
C ALA A 35 2.03 25.14 -2.90
N GLU A 36 3.31 25.31 -3.24
CA GLU A 36 3.69 25.92 -4.51
C GLU A 36 3.35 25.03 -5.71
N ALA A 37 3.49 23.72 -5.60
CA ALA A 37 3.04 22.79 -6.65
C ALA A 37 1.53 22.92 -6.92
N LYS A 38 0.72 23.07 -5.86
CA LYS A 38 -0.73 23.30 -5.98
C LYS A 38 -1.08 24.66 -6.55
N ARG A 39 -0.42 25.72 -6.11
CA ARG A 39 -0.62 27.08 -6.65
C ARG A 39 -0.36 27.10 -8.15
N LEU A 40 0.70 26.41 -8.60
CA LEU A 40 1.01 26.26 -10.02
C LEU A 40 0.01 25.36 -10.75
N TRP A 41 -0.53 24.33 -10.10
CA TRP A 41 -1.62 23.49 -10.66
C TRP A 41 -2.86 24.31 -10.97
N GLU A 42 -3.26 25.18 -10.05
CA GLU A 42 -4.41 26.07 -10.21
C GLU A 42 -4.18 27.10 -11.33
N LEU A 43 -2.95 27.58 -11.51
CA LEU A 43 -2.62 28.50 -12.61
C LEU A 43 -2.54 27.82 -13.98
N ASN A 44 -2.21 26.53 -14.05
CA ASN A 44 -2.14 25.76 -15.29
C ASN A 44 -3.49 25.11 -15.68
N GLN A 45 -4.60 25.55 -15.08
CA GLN A 45 -5.92 25.04 -15.46
C GLN A 45 -6.21 25.29 -16.95
N GLY A 46 -6.65 24.25 -17.64
CA GLY A 46 -6.98 24.29 -19.07
C GLY A 46 -5.84 23.92 -20.02
N THR A 47 -4.62 23.69 -19.52
CA THR A 47 -3.51 23.18 -20.33
C THR A 47 -3.21 21.71 -20.02
N ASN A 48 -3.32 20.85 -21.02
CA ASN A 48 -2.99 19.44 -20.89
C ASN A 48 -1.52 19.21 -21.26
N GLU A 49 -0.68 18.96 -20.26
CA GLU A 49 0.76 18.70 -20.45
C GLU A 49 1.20 17.44 -19.70
N LEU A 50 2.16 16.70 -20.27
CA LEU A 50 2.72 15.49 -19.63
C LEU A 50 3.35 15.78 -18.27
N THR A 51 4.06 16.90 -18.14
CA THR A 51 4.70 17.27 -16.87
C THR A 51 3.67 17.64 -15.81
N ALA A 52 2.50 18.13 -16.23
CA ALA A 52 1.40 18.41 -15.33
C ALA A 52 0.78 17.11 -14.80
N ILE A 53 0.52 16.15 -15.70
CA ILE A 53 0.10 14.79 -15.35
C ILE A 53 1.04 14.16 -14.32
N GLN A 54 2.36 14.17 -14.59
CA GLN A 54 3.36 13.63 -13.67
C GLN A 54 3.33 14.32 -12.30
N ALA A 55 3.17 15.65 -12.27
CA ALA A 55 3.10 16.39 -11.02
C ALA A 55 1.85 16.01 -10.21
N ALA A 56 0.70 15.86 -10.86
CA ALA A 56 -0.54 15.45 -10.19
C ALA A 56 -0.48 14.03 -9.64
N ILE A 57 0.21 13.10 -10.31
CA ILE A 57 0.47 11.75 -9.76
C ILE A 57 1.24 11.85 -8.45
N ILE A 58 2.30 12.66 -8.42
CA ILE A 58 3.12 12.85 -7.21
C ILE A 58 2.30 13.54 -6.12
N ILE A 59 1.53 14.58 -6.45
CA ILE A 59 0.65 15.27 -5.48
C ILE A 59 -0.37 14.28 -4.88
N ASN A 60 -1.00 13.45 -5.71
CA ASN A 60 -1.91 12.40 -5.26
C ASN A 60 -1.21 11.46 -4.27
N PHE A 61 -0.02 10.95 -4.62
CA PHE A 61 0.77 10.08 -3.75
C PHE A 61 1.12 10.73 -2.40
N LEU A 62 1.49 12.02 -2.39
CA LEU A 62 1.81 12.73 -1.15
C LEU A 62 0.60 12.87 -0.23
N TYR A 63 -0.59 13.11 -0.79
CA TYR A 63 -1.83 13.13 -0.03
C TYR A 63 -2.24 11.74 0.46
N ASP A 64 -2.03 10.69 -0.33
CA ASP A 64 -2.26 9.30 0.09
C ASP A 64 -1.39 8.97 1.32
N ALA A 65 -0.10 9.29 1.28
CA ALA A 65 0.81 9.11 2.43
C ALA A 65 0.41 9.96 3.66
N SER A 66 -0.38 11.02 3.47
CA SER A 66 -0.80 11.93 4.54
C SER A 66 -2.18 11.60 5.14
N GLY A 67 -2.85 10.54 4.68
CA GLY A 67 -4.23 10.22 5.12
C GLY A 67 -5.28 11.19 4.56
N MET A 68 -4.97 11.82 3.43
CA MET A 68 -5.80 12.78 2.70
C MET A 68 -6.13 12.27 1.29
N ASP A 69 -6.20 10.96 1.10
CA ASP A 69 -6.42 10.30 -0.20
C ASP A 69 -7.70 10.75 -0.90
N ARG A 70 -8.74 11.21 -0.18
CA ARG A 70 -9.92 11.81 -0.83
C ARG A 70 -9.58 13.09 -1.59
N VAL A 71 -8.66 13.91 -1.08
CA VAL A 71 -8.18 15.12 -1.74
C VAL A 71 -7.14 14.77 -2.79
N GLY A 72 -6.23 13.84 -2.50
CA GLY A 72 -5.27 13.32 -3.47
C GLY A 72 -5.96 12.80 -4.73
N LEU A 73 -7.05 12.04 -4.54
CA LEU A 73 -7.80 11.40 -5.62
C LEU A 73 -8.25 12.41 -6.68
N SER A 74 -8.67 13.62 -6.33
CA SER A 74 -9.08 14.60 -7.34
C SER A 74 -7.96 14.96 -8.31
N TYR A 75 -6.71 15.02 -7.85
CA TYR A 75 -5.54 15.21 -8.72
C TYR A 75 -5.30 13.99 -9.60
N GLY A 76 -5.42 12.78 -9.04
CA GLY A 76 -5.30 11.53 -9.79
C GLY A 76 -6.34 11.41 -10.92
N ILE A 77 -7.61 11.71 -10.63
CA ILE A 77 -8.70 11.69 -11.61
C ILE A 77 -8.46 12.71 -12.73
N GLN A 78 -8.06 13.93 -12.38
CA GLN A 78 -7.74 14.95 -13.39
C GLN A 78 -6.54 14.55 -14.25
N ALA A 79 -5.49 13.99 -13.64
CA ALA A 79 -4.32 13.52 -14.38
C ALA A 79 -4.66 12.39 -15.36
N ILE A 80 -5.57 11.49 -14.98
CA ILE A 80 -6.10 10.45 -15.87
C ILE A 80 -6.87 11.06 -17.04
N ALA A 81 -7.78 12.00 -16.78
CA ALA A 81 -8.55 12.67 -17.83
C ALA A 81 -7.62 13.39 -18.81
N MET A 82 -6.65 14.15 -18.31
CA MET A 82 -5.61 14.78 -19.11
C MET A 82 -4.79 13.76 -19.93
N ALA A 83 -4.52 12.58 -19.38
CA ALA A 83 -3.79 11.53 -20.07
C ALA A 83 -4.60 10.93 -21.24
N HIS A 84 -5.92 10.80 -21.07
CA HIS A 84 -6.84 10.45 -22.16
C HIS A 84 -6.87 11.54 -23.23
N ASP A 85 -6.99 12.82 -22.85
CA ASP A 85 -7.01 13.95 -23.79
C ASP A 85 -5.71 14.07 -24.60
N LEU A 86 -4.56 13.73 -24.00
CA LEU A 86 -3.26 13.68 -24.69
C LEU A 86 -3.06 12.41 -25.54
N GLY A 87 -3.99 11.46 -25.51
CA GLY A 87 -3.87 10.18 -26.20
C GLY A 87 -2.69 9.33 -25.69
N ILE A 88 -2.32 9.45 -24.41
CA ILE A 88 -1.17 8.73 -23.82
C ILE A 88 -1.37 7.20 -23.89
N PHE A 89 -2.60 6.74 -23.70
CA PHE A 89 -2.96 5.32 -23.75
C PHE A 89 -3.17 4.79 -25.18
N GLU A 90 -3.28 5.69 -26.16
CA GLU A 90 -3.59 5.37 -27.56
C GLU A 90 -2.34 5.32 -28.43
N ASP A 91 -2.47 4.82 -29.66
CA ASP A 91 -1.42 4.95 -30.68
C ASP A 91 -1.45 6.37 -31.28
N SER A 92 -0.98 7.33 -30.48
CA SER A 92 -1.09 8.76 -30.78
C SER A 92 0.12 9.29 -31.57
N PRO A 93 -0.07 10.24 -32.51
CA PRO A 93 1.03 10.90 -33.21
C PRO A 93 1.98 11.70 -32.28
N TYR A 94 1.59 11.95 -31.02
CA TYR A 94 2.48 12.46 -29.97
C TYR A 94 3.68 11.51 -29.70
N LYS A 95 3.54 10.21 -30.02
CA LYS A 95 4.56 9.17 -29.87
C LYS A 95 5.58 9.09 -31.01
N LYS A 96 5.55 10.01 -31.98
CA LYS A 96 6.54 10.04 -33.09
C LYS A 96 7.95 10.41 -32.63
N GLN A 97 8.10 11.03 -31.45
CA GLN A 97 9.40 11.26 -30.82
C GLN A 97 9.65 10.23 -29.72
N GLU A 98 10.74 9.47 -29.86
CA GLU A 98 11.15 8.39 -28.94
C GLU A 98 11.18 8.84 -27.46
N LYS A 99 11.67 10.06 -27.19
CA LYS A 99 11.71 10.62 -25.82
C LYS A 99 10.31 10.88 -25.25
N ALA A 100 9.40 11.44 -26.05
CA ALA A 100 8.02 11.71 -25.63
C ALA A 100 7.25 10.41 -25.40
N GLN A 101 7.52 9.40 -26.24
CA GLN A 101 6.97 8.05 -26.09
C GLN A 101 7.46 7.42 -24.77
N ARG A 102 8.78 7.40 -24.51
CA ARG A 102 9.35 6.89 -23.25
C ARG A 102 8.76 7.58 -22.02
N ALA A 103 8.72 8.91 -22.03
CA ALA A 103 8.17 9.68 -20.92
C ALA A 103 6.68 9.40 -20.68
N SER A 104 5.90 9.21 -21.75
CA SER A 104 4.50 8.80 -21.70
C SER A 104 4.35 7.41 -21.05
N PHE A 105 5.14 6.43 -21.48
CA PHE A 105 5.12 5.09 -20.90
C PHE A 105 5.50 5.05 -19.41
N HIS A 106 6.56 5.75 -19.02
CA HIS A 106 6.93 5.86 -17.60
C HIS A 106 5.83 6.52 -16.77
N SER A 107 5.11 7.49 -17.35
CA SER A 107 3.98 8.15 -16.68
C SER A 107 2.80 7.19 -16.52
N VAL A 108 2.48 6.38 -17.55
CA VAL A 108 1.47 5.31 -17.46
C VAL A 108 1.86 4.25 -16.43
N GLY A 109 3.10 3.77 -16.43
CA GLY A 109 3.59 2.84 -15.42
C GLY A 109 3.51 3.42 -14.00
N SER A 110 3.73 4.72 -13.86
CA SER A 110 3.60 5.45 -12.58
C SER A 110 2.15 5.59 -12.12
N PHE A 111 1.17 5.70 -13.03
CA PHE A 111 -0.25 5.65 -12.67
C PHE A 111 -0.68 4.29 -12.11
N LEU A 112 -0.12 3.23 -12.69
CA LEU A 112 -0.40 1.85 -12.28
C LEU A 112 0.24 1.50 -10.93
N LEU A 113 1.25 2.25 -10.47
CA LEU A 113 2.04 1.93 -9.28
C LEU A 113 1.27 2.02 -7.95
N PRO A 114 0.51 3.10 -7.64
CA PRO A 114 -0.24 3.23 -6.38
C PRO A 114 -1.73 2.84 -6.49
N GLY A 115 -2.30 2.84 -7.70
CA GLY A 115 -3.75 2.97 -7.91
C GLY A 115 -4.62 1.77 -7.52
N VAL A 116 -4.08 0.55 -7.52
CA VAL A 116 -4.94 -0.64 -7.65
C VAL A 116 -5.15 -1.41 -6.33
N LYS A 117 -4.21 -1.38 -5.39
CA LYS A 117 -4.38 -2.05 -4.08
C LYS A 117 -4.89 -1.17 -2.95
N TRP A 118 -4.64 0.12 -3.03
CA TRP A 118 -4.93 1.07 -1.95
C TRP A 118 -6.39 1.57 -1.96
N ARG A 119 -7.22 1.11 -2.91
CA ARG A 119 -8.55 1.66 -3.15
C ARG A 119 -9.61 0.59 -3.47
N PRO A 120 -10.06 -0.22 -2.49
CA PRO A 120 -11.20 -1.13 -2.67
C PRO A 120 -12.57 -0.43 -2.73
N THR A 121 -12.67 0.83 -2.30
CA THR A 121 -13.96 1.47 -1.96
C THR A 121 -14.36 2.66 -2.82
N THR A 122 -13.63 2.97 -3.89
CA THR A 122 -14.05 4.03 -4.81
C THR A 122 -14.23 3.52 -6.22
N SER A 123 -15.31 4.01 -6.81
CA SER A 123 -15.66 4.15 -8.22
C SER A 123 -14.54 4.78 -9.08
N SER A 124 -13.28 4.39 -8.90
CA SER A 124 -12.11 4.88 -9.61
C SER A 124 -11.33 3.75 -10.30
N ALA A 125 -11.68 2.48 -10.05
CA ALA A 125 -11.17 1.33 -10.80
C ALA A 125 -11.32 1.53 -12.32
N HIS A 126 -12.50 2.01 -12.73
CA HIS A 126 -12.83 2.29 -14.13
C HIS A 126 -12.12 3.52 -14.74
N LEU A 127 -11.37 4.28 -13.93
CA LEU A 127 -10.65 5.46 -14.41
C LEU A 127 -9.28 5.09 -14.97
N PHE A 128 -8.70 3.97 -14.56
CA PHE A 128 -7.59 3.40 -15.29
C PHE A 128 -8.14 2.81 -16.58
N SER A 129 -7.58 3.22 -17.73
CA SER A 129 -8.02 2.78 -19.06
C SER A 129 -8.38 1.29 -19.05
N ARG A 130 -9.62 0.97 -19.47
CA ARG A 130 -10.14 -0.41 -19.59
C ARG A 130 -9.26 -1.32 -20.42
N THR A 131 -8.43 -0.73 -21.27
CA THR A 131 -7.45 -1.44 -22.08
C THR A 131 -6.04 -1.00 -21.68
N PRO A 132 -5.12 -1.94 -21.39
CA PRO A 132 -3.71 -1.60 -21.25
C PRO A 132 -3.21 -0.87 -22.50
N PRO A 133 -2.10 -0.09 -22.41
CA PRO A 133 -1.52 0.56 -23.58
C PRO A 133 -1.36 -0.43 -24.73
N ARG A 134 -1.85 -0.06 -25.92
CA ARG A 134 -1.87 -0.96 -27.09
C ARG A 134 -0.47 -1.32 -27.60
N VAL A 135 0.52 -0.49 -27.28
CA VAL A 135 1.91 -0.71 -27.66
C VAL A 135 2.61 -1.42 -26.50
N PRO A 136 3.15 -2.64 -26.72
CA PRO A 136 3.86 -3.36 -25.67
C PRO A 136 5.17 -2.64 -25.30
N LEU A 137 5.62 -2.87 -24.07
CA LEU A 137 6.94 -2.42 -23.65
C LEU A 137 8.04 -3.20 -24.42
N PRO A 138 9.17 -2.55 -24.78
CA PRO A 138 10.30 -3.26 -25.40
C PRO A 138 10.84 -4.37 -24.48
N ASP A 139 11.27 -5.51 -25.02
CA ASP A 139 11.83 -6.57 -24.19
C ASP A 139 13.16 -6.09 -23.55
N PRO A 140 13.26 -6.04 -22.20
CA PRO A 140 14.47 -5.61 -21.50
C PRO A 140 15.73 -6.41 -21.85
N SER A 141 15.60 -7.66 -22.31
CA SER A 141 16.74 -8.47 -22.75
C SER A 141 17.30 -8.05 -24.10
N THR A 142 16.48 -7.39 -24.93
CA THR A 142 16.85 -6.97 -26.29
C THR A 142 17.13 -5.47 -26.39
N ASP A 143 16.40 -4.64 -25.65
CA ASP A 143 16.58 -3.18 -25.61
C ASP A 143 16.55 -2.65 -24.16
N PRO A 144 17.55 -2.98 -23.33
CA PRO A 144 17.66 -2.47 -21.97
C PRO A 144 17.88 -0.95 -21.94
N SER A 145 18.47 -0.38 -23.01
CA SER A 145 18.81 1.03 -23.11
C SER A 145 17.58 1.94 -23.10
N TRP A 146 16.43 1.41 -23.54
CA TRP A 146 15.17 2.15 -23.57
C TRP A 146 14.70 2.59 -22.19
N TYR A 147 14.97 1.78 -21.16
CA TYR A 147 14.55 2.02 -19.78
C TYR A 147 15.54 2.85 -18.96
N GLY A 148 16.84 2.74 -19.29
CA GLY A 148 17.93 3.21 -18.45
C GLY A 148 18.21 2.29 -17.25
N GLU A 149 19.21 2.64 -16.44
CA GLU A 149 19.60 1.88 -15.25
C GLU A 149 19.89 2.83 -14.08
N PHE A 150 19.54 2.40 -12.87
CA PHE A 150 19.94 3.07 -11.64
C PHE A 150 21.01 2.25 -10.93
N TRP A 151 21.97 2.95 -10.35
CA TRP A 151 23.07 2.36 -9.61
C TRP A 151 23.01 2.86 -8.18
N ILE A 152 23.06 1.94 -7.23
CA ILE A 152 23.09 2.26 -5.81
C ILE A 152 24.48 1.96 -5.25
N ARG A 153 24.90 2.77 -4.28
CA ARG A 153 26.11 2.57 -3.50
C ARG A 153 25.73 2.41 -2.04
N TYR A 154 26.10 1.30 -1.43
CA TYR A 154 25.94 1.13 0.01
C TYR A 154 27.00 1.96 0.75
N TYR A 155 26.66 2.50 1.92
CA TYR A 155 27.49 3.50 2.62
C TYR A 155 28.91 3.00 2.90
N GLU A 156 29.06 1.72 3.23
CA GLU A 156 30.34 1.08 3.54
C GLU A 156 31.02 0.43 2.33
N ASP A 157 30.41 0.52 1.15
CA ASP A 157 30.89 -0.11 -0.07
C ASP A 157 31.35 0.91 -1.11
N SER A 158 32.44 0.58 -1.79
CA SER A 158 32.94 1.34 -2.93
C SER A 158 32.29 0.91 -4.25
N ALA A 159 31.70 -0.29 -4.29
CA ALA A 159 31.05 -0.85 -5.47
C ALA A 159 29.69 -0.21 -5.75
N LEU A 160 29.37 -0.10 -7.04
CA LEU A 160 28.05 0.27 -7.52
C LEU A 160 27.29 -1.00 -7.90
N TYR A 161 26.07 -1.10 -7.39
CA TYR A 161 25.18 -2.22 -7.66
C TYR A 161 24.05 -1.77 -8.58
N PRO A 162 23.80 -2.48 -9.70
CA PRO A 162 22.67 -2.17 -10.56
C PRO A 162 21.37 -2.56 -9.86
N VAL A 163 20.32 -1.76 -10.04
CA VAL A 163 18.99 -2.14 -9.52
C VAL A 163 18.21 -3.04 -10.48
N SER A 164 18.77 -3.30 -11.67
CA SER A 164 18.10 -4.03 -12.76
C SER A 164 16.78 -3.37 -13.14
N PHE A 165 16.79 -2.04 -13.26
CA PHE A 165 15.58 -1.25 -13.51
C PHE A 165 14.79 -1.68 -14.76
N PRO A 166 15.41 -2.01 -15.91
CA PRO A 166 14.69 -2.47 -17.09
C PRO A 166 13.81 -3.69 -16.81
N TYR A 167 14.40 -4.69 -16.16
CA TYR A 167 13.72 -5.92 -15.76
C TYR A 167 12.63 -5.63 -14.72
N PHE A 168 12.96 -4.87 -13.69
CA PHE A 168 12.00 -4.52 -12.63
C PHE A 168 10.77 -3.81 -13.19
N PHE A 169 10.97 -2.75 -13.99
CA PHE A 169 9.87 -1.93 -14.48
C PHE A 169 8.97 -2.73 -15.44
N SER A 170 9.55 -3.56 -16.31
CA SER A 170 8.79 -4.45 -17.19
C SER A 170 7.96 -5.47 -16.39
N SER A 171 8.57 -6.18 -15.45
CA SER A 171 7.87 -7.16 -14.59
C SER A 171 6.77 -6.51 -13.75
N LEU A 172 7.03 -5.32 -13.23
CA LEU A 172 6.07 -4.53 -12.47
C LEU A 172 4.86 -4.12 -13.33
N CYS A 173 5.07 -3.66 -14.57
CA CYS A 173 3.97 -3.38 -15.49
C CYS A 173 3.13 -4.63 -15.79
N GLY A 174 3.78 -5.79 -15.98
CA GLY A 174 3.09 -7.08 -16.14
C GLY A 174 2.21 -7.43 -14.94
N LEU A 175 2.75 -7.27 -13.72
CA LEU A 175 2.00 -7.43 -12.47
C LEU A 175 0.78 -6.50 -12.41
N ARG A 176 0.97 -5.23 -12.79
CA ARG A 176 -0.11 -4.24 -12.76
C ARG A 176 -1.23 -4.53 -13.75
N ILE A 177 -0.94 -5.15 -14.89
CA ILE A 177 -1.99 -5.60 -15.82
C ILE A 177 -2.89 -6.66 -15.14
N ILE A 178 -2.30 -7.67 -14.50
CA ILE A 178 -3.06 -8.73 -13.81
C ILE A 178 -3.90 -8.13 -12.67
N VAL A 179 -3.28 -7.27 -11.85
CA VAL A 179 -3.94 -6.62 -10.72
C VAL A 179 -5.05 -5.67 -11.18
N ASN A 180 -4.87 -4.97 -12.31
CA ASN A 180 -5.91 -4.14 -12.92
C ASN A 180 -7.10 -4.97 -13.41
N ASP A 181 -6.87 -6.13 -14.05
CA ASP A 181 -7.95 -7.02 -14.49
C ASP A 181 -8.78 -7.53 -13.31
N ILE A 182 -8.14 -7.86 -12.18
CA ILE A 182 -8.82 -8.26 -10.94
C ILE A 182 -9.70 -7.13 -10.43
N THR A 183 -9.15 -5.92 -10.38
CA THR A 183 -9.87 -4.75 -9.88
C THR A 183 -11.03 -4.35 -10.79
N GLU A 184 -10.88 -4.42 -12.12
CA GLU A 184 -12.00 -4.20 -13.05
C GLU A 184 -13.09 -5.28 -12.88
N ARG A 185 -12.71 -6.54 -12.63
CA ARG A 185 -13.68 -7.61 -12.36
C ARG A 185 -14.44 -7.40 -11.04
N LEU A 186 -13.76 -6.95 -10.00
CA LEU A 186 -14.37 -6.71 -8.68
C LEU A 186 -15.20 -5.42 -8.64
N TYR A 187 -14.73 -4.35 -9.30
CA TYR A 187 -15.20 -2.98 -9.09
C TYR A 187 -15.48 -2.18 -10.37
N GLY A 188 -15.52 -2.81 -11.54
CA GLY A 188 -15.75 -2.17 -12.84
C GLY A 188 -17.15 -1.57 -13.00
N LYS A 189 -17.67 -1.44 -14.22
CA LYS A 189 -19.10 -1.05 -14.47
C LYS A 189 -19.94 -2.18 -15.10
N LEU A 190 -19.35 -3.36 -15.28
CA LEU A 190 -20.02 -4.52 -15.88
C LEU A 190 -20.95 -5.18 -14.86
N GLU A 191 -22.08 -5.72 -15.33
CA GLU A 191 -23.20 -6.31 -14.56
C GLU A 191 -22.82 -7.42 -13.56
N SER A 192 -21.55 -7.83 -13.49
CA SER A 192 -20.99 -8.80 -12.55
C SER A 192 -20.22 -8.12 -11.41
N HIS A 193 -20.86 -7.21 -10.67
CA HIS A 193 -20.28 -6.71 -9.42
C HIS A 193 -20.40 -7.74 -8.31
N GLY A 194 -19.32 -7.94 -7.56
CA GLY A 194 -19.32 -8.84 -6.40
C GLY A 194 -18.01 -9.58 -6.22
N GLN A 195 -18.02 -10.48 -5.24
CA GLN A 195 -16.91 -11.39 -4.96
C GLN A 195 -16.58 -12.24 -6.19
N LEU A 196 -15.28 -12.54 -6.39
CA LEU A 196 -14.85 -13.52 -7.40
C LEU A 196 -15.46 -14.89 -7.10
N SER A 197 -15.80 -15.68 -8.11
CA SER A 197 -16.01 -17.10 -7.90
C SER A 197 -14.68 -17.80 -7.60
N LEU A 198 -14.71 -18.99 -6.98
CA LEU A 198 -13.49 -19.77 -6.74
C LEU A 198 -12.75 -20.06 -8.05
N SER A 199 -13.47 -20.42 -9.11
CA SER A 199 -12.90 -20.65 -10.44
C SER A 199 -12.25 -19.40 -11.05
N GLU A 200 -12.79 -18.20 -10.79
CA GLU A 200 -12.16 -16.94 -11.21
C GLU A 200 -10.89 -16.65 -10.41
N ALA A 201 -10.93 -16.86 -9.09
CA ALA A 201 -9.77 -16.71 -8.22
C ALA A 201 -8.63 -17.66 -8.63
N GLU A 202 -8.94 -18.93 -8.92
CA GLU A 202 -7.99 -19.91 -9.45
C GLU A 202 -7.40 -19.48 -10.79
N ARG A 203 -8.24 -18.98 -11.72
CA ARG A 203 -7.75 -18.47 -13.01
C ARG A 203 -6.78 -17.31 -12.84
N PHE A 204 -7.08 -16.36 -11.96
CA PHE A 204 -6.17 -15.25 -11.67
C PHE A 204 -4.89 -15.74 -10.97
N LYS A 205 -4.99 -16.72 -10.06
CA LYS A 205 -3.84 -17.34 -9.42
C LYS A 205 -2.91 -18.00 -10.45
N SER A 206 -3.43 -18.77 -11.40
CA SER A 206 -2.62 -19.39 -12.45
C SER A 206 -1.88 -18.36 -13.28
N ARG A 207 -2.53 -17.25 -13.66
CA ARG A 207 -1.87 -16.13 -14.35
C ARG A 207 -0.76 -15.49 -13.51
N PHE A 208 -1.00 -15.34 -12.21
CA PHE A 208 0.00 -14.85 -11.26
C PHE A 208 1.19 -15.79 -11.14
N ASP A 209 0.95 -17.10 -11.02
CA ASP A 209 1.99 -18.13 -10.90
C ASP A 209 2.85 -18.18 -12.17
N GLU A 210 2.24 -18.10 -13.34
CA GLU A 210 2.94 -18.02 -14.63
C GLU A 210 3.83 -16.77 -14.69
N TRP A 211 3.28 -15.60 -14.34
CA TRP A 211 4.05 -14.35 -14.30
C TRP A 211 5.21 -14.42 -13.29
N PHE A 212 4.99 -15.01 -12.10
CA PHE A 212 6.00 -15.13 -11.05
C PHE A 212 7.10 -16.11 -11.45
N GLY A 213 6.74 -17.23 -12.09
CA GLY A 213 7.69 -18.21 -12.63
C GLY A 213 8.51 -17.68 -13.82
N ALA A 214 7.99 -16.68 -14.53
CA ALA A 214 8.66 -16.02 -15.65
C ALA A 214 9.53 -14.81 -15.24
N LEU A 215 9.70 -14.54 -13.93
CA LEU A 215 10.53 -13.42 -13.48
C LEU A 215 12.00 -13.60 -13.94
N PRO A 216 12.63 -12.53 -14.47
CA PRO A 216 14.02 -12.58 -14.90
C PRO A 216 14.96 -12.81 -13.72
N GLU A 217 16.16 -13.33 -14.00
CA GLU A 217 17.14 -13.79 -13.01
C GLU A 217 17.34 -12.84 -11.81
N PRO A 218 17.49 -11.50 -11.99
CA PRO A 218 17.70 -10.58 -10.87
C PRO A 218 16.49 -10.46 -9.92
N LEU A 219 15.29 -10.76 -10.42
CA LEU A 219 14.02 -10.64 -9.70
C LEU A 219 13.51 -11.98 -9.18
N THR A 220 14.23 -13.07 -9.39
CA THR A 220 13.86 -14.38 -8.83
C THR A 220 13.91 -14.35 -7.29
N PRO A 221 13.22 -15.26 -6.60
CA PRO A 221 13.26 -15.34 -5.14
C PRO A 221 14.68 -15.49 -4.57
N ARG A 222 15.59 -16.11 -5.33
CA ARG A 222 16.98 -16.34 -4.91
C ARG A 222 17.84 -15.07 -4.94
N ASN A 223 17.54 -14.14 -5.86
CA ASN A 223 18.39 -12.98 -6.14
C ASN A 223 17.77 -11.64 -5.71
N SER A 224 16.48 -11.62 -5.38
CA SER A 224 15.78 -10.42 -4.93
C SER A 224 16.35 -9.92 -3.60
N VAL A 225 17.05 -8.79 -3.65
CA VAL A 225 17.68 -8.18 -2.47
C VAL A 225 17.16 -6.77 -2.19
N LEU A 226 16.81 -6.01 -3.23
CA LEU A 226 16.48 -4.60 -3.09
C LEU A 226 15.04 -4.38 -2.60
N PRO A 227 14.72 -3.24 -1.93
CA PRO A 227 13.38 -2.95 -1.43
C PRO A 227 12.29 -3.10 -2.49
N MET A 228 12.56 -2.61 -3.71
CA MET A 228 11.63 -2.70 -4.84
C MET A 228 11.40 -4.14 -5.30
N HIS A 229 12.43 -5.00 -5.29
CA HIS A 229 12.30 -6.42 -5.64
C HIS A 229 11.47 -7.15 -4.59
N LEU A 230 11.76 -6.95 -3.30
CA LEU A 230 10.99 -7.58 -2.21
C LEU A 230 9.52 -7.15 -2.22
N LYS A 231 9.25 -5.86 -2.50
CA LYS A 231 7.88 -5.35 -2.62
C LYS A 231 7.12 -5.95 -3.80
N LEU A 232 7.79 -6.26 -4.90
CA LEU A 232 7.18 -6.97 -6.03
C LEU A 232 6.65 -8.35 -5.60
N HIS A 233 7.41 -9.08 -4.79
CA HIS A 233 7.03 -10.38 -4.25
C HIS A 233 5.94 -10.28 -3.17
N LEU A 234 6.05 -9.30 -2.27
CA LEU A 234 5.01 -8.99 -1.29
C LEU A 234 3.68 -8.69 -1.96
N GLU A 235 3.72 -7.99 -3.09
CA GLU A 235 2.53 -7.67 -3.86
C GLU A 235 1.87 -8.91 -4.46
N TYR A 236 2.65 -9.86 -4.98
CA TYR A 236 2.14 -11.16 -5.43
C TYR A 236 1.42 -11.88 -4.27
N PHE A 237 2.11 -12.15 -3.16
CA PHE A 237 1.56 -12.96 -2.08
C PHE A 237 0.35 -12.31 -1.40
N SER A 238 0.40 -11.00 -1.16
CA SER A 238 -0.75 -10.31 -0.56
C SER A 238 -1.96 -10.26 -1.50
N THR A 239 -1.78 -10.13 -2.82
CA THR A 239 -2.93 -10.22 -3.74
C THR A 239 -3.53 -11.61 -3.73
N THR A 240 -2.69 -12.64 -3.78
CA THR A 240 -3.12 -14.04 -3.70
C THR A 240 -3.92 -14.28 -2.42
N ALA A 241 -3.42 -13.86 -1.26
CA ALA A 241 -4.17 -13.97 0.00
C ALA A 241 -5.51 -13.23 -0.06
N SER A 242 -5.53 -12.00 -0.59
CA SER A 242 -6.76 -11.20 -0.70
C SER A 242 -7.84 -11.84 -1.58
N ILE A 243 -7.48 -12.40 -2.74
CA ILE A 243 -8.49 -13.00 -3.64
C ILE A 243 -9.05 -14.32 -3.10
N PHE A 244 -8.31 -15.06 -2.27
CA PHE A 244 -8.77 -16.32 -1.67
C PHE A 244 -9.45 -16.15 -0.31
N THR A 245 -9.20 -15.04 0.41
CA THR A 245 -9.79 -14.79 1.76
C THR A 245 -11.30 -14.96 1.81
N PRO A 246 -12.09 -14.42 0.85
CA PRO A 246 -13.55 -14.57 0.87
C PRO A 246 -14.03 -16.03 0.70
N HIS A 247 -13.22 -16.90 0.11
CA HIS A 247 -13.55 -18.31 -0.10
C HIS A 247 -13.29 -19.15 1.15
N ALA A 248 -12.26 -18.81 1.93
CA ALA A 248 -12.02 -19.45 3.23
C ALA A 248 -13.09 -19.12 4.28
N ALA A 249 -13.67 -17.91 4.22
CA ALA A 249 -14.71 -17.46 5.16
C ALA A 249 -16.09 -18.09 4.90
N ALA A 250 -16.45 -18.29 3.63
CA ALA A 250 -17.72 -18.91 3.25
C ALA A 250 -17.86 -20.35 3.77
N HIS A 251 -16.76 -21.09 3.85
CA HIS A 251 -16.73 -22.45 4.40
C HIS A 251 -17.00 -22.50 5.91
N ALA A 252 -16.45 -21.56 6.70
CA ALA A 252 -16.65 -21.49 8.14
C ALA A 252 -18.13 -21.30 8.54
N ILE A 253 -18.90 -20.59 7.71
CA ILE A 253 -20.33 -20.36 7.92
C ILE A 253 -21.16 -21.62 7.58
N LEU A 254 -20.75 -22.37 6.56
CA LEU A 254 -21.43 -23.61 6.16
C LEU A 254 -21.22 -24.74 7.17
N SER A 255 -20.05 -24.81 7.82
CA SER A 255 -19.78 -25.81 8.87
C SER A 255 -20.67 -25.66 10.11
N ASP A 256 -21.05 -24.43 10.48
CA ASP A 256 -21.94 -24.18 11.64
C ASP A 256 -23.42 -24.53 11.37
N THR A 257 -23.83 -24.66 10.10
CA THR A 257 -25.23 -24.93 9.71
C THR A 257 -25.54 -26.41 9.47
N GLY A 258 -24.60 -27.32 9.76
CA GLY A 258 -24.86 -28.75 9.89
C GLY A 258 -25.19 -29.52 8.61
N LYS A 259 -24.99 -28.93 7.42
CA LYS A 259 -25.13 -29.64 6.14
C LYS A 259 -23.77 -29.91 5.52
N CYS A 260 -23.11 -30.97 5.98
CA CYS A 260 -21.97 -31.57 5.28
C CYS A 260 -22.44 -32.25 3.99
N THR A 261 -22.28 -31.58 2.86
CA THR A 261 -22.13 -32.28 1.57
C THR A 261 -20.64 -32.42 1.29
N GLU A 262 -20.21 -33.66 1.09
CA GLU A 262 -18.85 -34.07 0.70
C GLU A 262 -18.23 -33.15 -0.36
N LEU A 263 -17.28 -32.30 0.03
CA LEU A 263 -16.40 -31.59 -0.89
C LEU A 263 -14.97 -31.64 -0.35
N ALA A 264 -14.20 -32.60 -0.83
CA ALA A 264 -12.76 -32.71 -0.62
C ALA A 264 -11.95 -31.58 -1.31
N ILE A 265 -12.48 -30.35 -1.36
CA ILE A 265 -11.94 -29.23 -2.14
C ILE A 265 -11.54 -28.00 -1.27
N ASP A 266 -11.99 -27.85 -0.02
CA ASP A 266 -11.86 -26.55 0.69
C ASP A 266 -10.66 -26.34 1.65
N ASN A 267 -9.73 -27.30 1.80
CA ASN A 267 -8.43 -27.02 2.44
C ASN A 267 -7.55 -26.11 1.55
N THR A 268 -7.75 -26.16 0.24
CA THR A 268 -6.87 -25.51 -0.74
C THR A 268 -6.83 -23.98 -0.59
N ALA A 269 -7.97 -23.32 -0.35
CA ALA A 269 -8.03 -21.86 -0.21
C ALA A 269 -7.35 -21.40 1.10
N GLN A 270 -7.58 -22.12 2.20
CA GLN A 270 -6.91 -21.86 3.48
C GLN A 270 -5.40 -22.09 3.37
N ASP A 271 -4.98 -23.18 2.73
CA ASP A 271 -3.57 -23.48 2.48
C ASP A 271 -2.90 -22.41 1.62
N ILE A 272 -3.58 -21.91 0.58
CA ILE A 272 -3.07 -20.81 -0.26
C ILE A 272 -2.87 -19.54 0.57
N ILE A 273 -3.85 -19.15 1.38
CA ILE A 273 -3.77 -17.95 2.24
C ILE A 273 -2.65 -18.11 3.26
N PHE A 274 -2.57 -19.27 3.90
CA PHE A 274 -1.56 -19.60 4.91
C PHE A 274 -0.15 -19.53 4.31
N ASN A 275 0.08 -20.21 3.19
CA ASN A 275 1.37 -20.17 2.49
C ASN A 275 1.74 -18.76 2.06
N ALA A 276 0.78 -17.98 1.53
CA ALA A 276 1.02 -16.59 1.16
C ALA A 276 1.44 -15.74 2.37
N LYS A 277 0.77 -15.87 3.53
CA LYS A 277 1.11 -15.14 4.76
C LYS A 277 2.51 -15.50 5.29
N ILE A 278 2.89 -16.79 5.29
CA ILE A 278 4.25 -17.21 5.68
C ILE A 278 5.31 -16.57 4.78
N ARG A 279 5.07 -16.56 3.47
CA ARG A 279 5.99 -15.94 2.51
C ARG A 279 6.08 -14.42 2.70
N MET A 280 4.95 -13.77 2.97
CA MET A 280 4.95 -12.34 3.34
C MET A 280 5.73 -12.06 4.60
N GLU A 281 5.55 -12.86 5.66
CA GLU A 281 6.31 -12.70 6.90
C GLU A 281 7.81 -12.84 6.66
N THR A 282 8.21 -13.88 5.91
CA THR A 282 9.61 -14.10 5.54
C THR A 282 10.18 -12.87 4.82
N LEU A 283 9.44 -12.33 3.84
CA LEU A 283 9.86 -11.16 3.07
C LEU A 283 9.92 -9.88 3.93
N ILE A 284 8.99 -9.66 4.85
CA ILE A 284 8.99 -8.52 5.77
C ILE A 284 10.18 -8.61 6.73
N ARG A 285 10.47 -9.79 7.29
CA ARG A 285 11.65 -10.03 8.13
C ARG A 285 12.94 -9.77 7.36
N LEU A 286 13.05 -10.27 6.12
CA LEU A 286 14.21 -10.02 5.25
C LEU A 286 14.35 -8.53 4.90
N TYR A 287 13.24 -7.84 4.61
CA TYR A 287 13.23 -6.41 4.37
C TYR A 287 13.77 -5.67 5.60
N TYR A 288 13.24 -5.96 6.79
CA TYR A 288 13.67 -5.34 8.03
C TYR A 288 15.16 -5.55 8.32
N LEU A 289 15.64 -6.79 8.19
CA LEU A 289 17.04 -7.15 8.47
C LEU A 289 18.02 -6.44 7.53
N ARG A 290 17.63 -6.19 6.27
CA ARG A 290 18.53 -5.60 5.25
C ARG A 290 18.41 -4.09 5.12
N HIS A 291 17.19 -3.56 5.27
CA HIS A 291 16.86 -2.18 4.91
C HIS A 291 16.32 -1.35 6.08
N SER A 292 16.09 -1.98 7.24
CA SER A 292 15.31 -1.41 8.34
C SER A 292 13.90 -1.01 7.90
N LEU A 293 13.07 -0.51 8.82
CA LEU A 293 11.76 0.08 8.52
C LEU A 293 11.74 1.59 8.80
N ASP A 294 12.91 2.22 8.89
CA ASP A 294 13.05 3.65 9.25
C ASP A 294 12.96 4.61 8.06
N ALA A 295 13.33 4.16 6.87
CA ALA A 295 13.30 4.98 5.66
C ALA A 295 11.85 5.18 5.19
N PHE A 296 11.53 6.33 4.60
CA PHE A 296 10.20 6.59 4.04
C PHE A 296 9.82 5.50 3.04
N ASP A 297 8.84 4.66 3.39
CA ASP A 297 8.29 3.64 2.50
C ASP A 297 6.79 3.43 2.74
N PRO A 298 5.92 4.29 2.20
CA PRO A 298 4.48 4.16 2.36
C PRO A 298 3.92 2.87 1.74
N PHE A 299 4.64 2.21 0.84
CA PHE A 299 4.19 0.92 0.29
C PHE A 299 4.25 -0.20 1.33
N MET A 300 5.21 -0.15 2.27
CA MET A 300 5.33 -1.18 3.31
C MET A 300 4.16 -1.14 4.30
N LEU A 301 3.54 0.02 4.48
CA LEU A 301 2.46 0.23 5.44
C LEU A 301 1.30 -0.76 5.25
N SER A 302 0.85 -1.03 4.02
CA SER A 302 -0.24 -1.98 3.78
C SER A 302 0.13 -3.42 4.15
N PHE A 303 1.37 -3.84 3.87
CA PHE A 303 1.84 -5.18 4.20
C PHE A 303 2.01 -5.37 5.72
N LEU A 304 2.51 -4.34 6.42
CA LEU A 304 2.65 -4.35 7.88
C LEU A 304 1.29 -4.40 8.57
N ILE A 305 0.30 -3.67 8.06
CA ILE A 305 -1.09 -3.73 8.57
C ILE A 305 -1.67 -5.13 8.35
N LEU A 306 -1.59 -5.65 7.13
CA LEU A 306 -2.21 -6.93 6.78
C LEU A 306 -1.65 -8.06 7.65
N LEU A 307 -0.32 -8.14 7.78
CA LEU A 307 0.31 -9.19 8.56
C LEU A 307 0.17 -8.95 10.07
N GLY A 308 0.32 -7.71 10.54
CA GLY A 308 0.17 -7.36 11.95
C GLY A 308 -1.24 -7.64 12.47
N ASN A 309 -2.27 -7.29 11.70
CA ASN A 309 -3.66 -7.62 12.05
C ASN A 309 -3.88 -9.14 12.07
N ALA A 310 -3.39 -9.87 11.07
CA ALA A 310 -3.51 -11.33 11.05
C ALA A 310 -2.85 -11.99 12.26
N ALA A 311 -1.67 -11.52 12.68
CA ALA A 311 -0.98 -12.01 13.87
C ALA A 311 -1.76 -11.66 15.16
N SER A 312 -2.28 -10.44 15.26
CA SER A 312 -3.11 -10.00 16.39
C SER A 312 -4.38 -10.84 16.53
N GLU A 313 -5.08 -11.10 15.42
CA GLU A 313 -6.28 -11.94 15.41
C GLU A 313 -5.97 -13.39 15.83
N ALA A 314 -4.90 -13.98 15.30
CA ALA A 314 -4.48 -15.34 15.66
C ALA A 314 -4.14 -15.46 17.17
N LEU A 315 -3.44 -14.47 17.73
CA LEU A 315 -3.14 -14.39 19.18
C LEU A 315 -4.39 -14.24 20.05
N ASN A 316 -5.45 -13.63 19.53
CA ASN A 316 -6.70 -13.44 20.26
C ASN A 316 -7.61 -14.66 20.20
N ARG A 317 -7.56 -15.44 19.12
CA ARG A 317 -8.39 -16.64 18.94
C ARG A 317 -7.80 -17.90 19.59
N SER A 318 -6.55 -17.85 20.07
CA SER A 318 -5.83 -19.02 20.57
C SER A 318 -5.86 -20.19 19.55
N GLU A 319 -5.82 -19.88 18.26
CA GLU A 319 -5.82 -20.89 17.20
C GLU A 319 -4.48 -21.65 17.27
N GLU A 320 -4.50 -22.88 17.82
CA GLU A 320 -3.38 -23.83 17.80
C GLU A 320 -3.16 -24.35 16.37
N ILE A 321 -2.67 -23.51 15.46
CA ILE A 321 -2.38 -23.96 14.11
C ILE A 321 -0.98 -23.48 13.73
N ILE A 322 -0.01 -24.33 14.08
CA ILE A 322 1.36 -24.42 13.54
C ILE A 322 2.37 -23.37 14.03
N SER A 323 1.96 -22.12 14.28
CA SER A 323 2.89 -21.09 14.80
C SER A 323 2.81 -21.02 16.32
N THR A 324 3.96 -20.89 17.00
CA THR A 324 3.93 -20.70 18.45
C THR A 324 3.36 -19.31 18.76
N PRO A 325 2.70 -19.12 19.93
CA PRO A 325 2.27 -17.80 20.36
C PRO A 325 3.42 -16.77 20.35
N ASP A 326 4.65 -17.21 20.61
CA ASP A 326 5.84 -16.36 20.58
C ASP A 326 6.23 -15.95 19.15
N ASP A 327 6.08 -16.82 18.16
CA ASP A 327 6.30 -16.48 16.75
C ASP A 327 5.29 -15.43 16.27
N LEU A 328 4.01 -15.64 16.58
CA LEU A 328 2.94 -14.68 16.24
C LEU A 328 3.16 -13.33 16.92
N ARG A 329 3.57 -13.35 18.19
CA ARG A 329 3.93 -12.14 18.94
C ARG A 329 5.12 -11.44 18.32
N SER A 330 6.18 -12.17 17.95
CA SER A 330 7.34 -11.62 17.24
C SER A 330 6.92 -10.92 15.95
N THR A 331 6.02 -11.53 15.17
CA THR A 331 5.48 -10.96 13.93
C THR A 331 4.66 -9.70 14.19
N LEU A 332 3.78 -9.72 15.19
CA LEU A 332 2.99 -8.56 15.60
C LEU A 332 3.90 -7.39 16.01
N ILE A 333 4.88 -7.64 16.89
CA ILE A 333 5.83 -6.63 17.36
C ILE A 333 6.62 -6.05 16.18
N LEU A 334 7.13 -6.89 15.28
CA LEU A 334 7.84 -6.43 14.09
C LEU A 334 6.98 -5.50 13.22
N CYS A 335 5.73 -5.88 12.97
CA CYS A 335 4.81 -5.09 12.15
C CYS A 335 4.51 -3.74 12.79
N VAL A 336 4.14 -3.73 14.07
CA VAL A 336 3.76 -2.51 14.80
C VAL A 336 4.97 -1.60 15.03
N LYS A 337 6.14 -2.17 15.33
CA LYS A 337 7.41 -1.42 15.34
C LYS A 337 7.69 -0.78 13.98
N GLY A 338 7.45 -1.50 12.89
CA GLY A 338 7.57 -0.94 11.53
C GLY A 338 6.66 0.28 11.31
N LEU A 339 5.41 0.20 11.75
CA LEU A 339 4.47 1.34 11.70
C LEU A 339 4.97 2.51 12.56
N HIS A 340 5.46 2.22 13.76
CA HIS A 340 6.08 3.20 14.64
C HIS A 340 7.26 3.90 13.95
N ASP A 341 8.15 3.15 13.31
CA ASP A 341 9.34 3.71 12.66
C ASP A 341 8.96 4.59 11.45
N GLN A 342 7.85 4.30 10.77
CA GLN A 342 7.33 5.11 9.66
C GLN A 342 6.65 6.40 10.10
N ARG A 343 6.18 6.52 11.35
CA ARG A 343 5.42 7.69 11.85
C ARG A 343 6.16 9.02 11.72
N LYS A 344 7.49 8.98 11.77
CA LYS A 344 8.37 10.13 11.59
C LYS A 344 8.45 10.63 10.14
N ASN A 345 8.03 9.80 9.19
CA ASN A 345 8.13 10.08 7.76
C ASN A 345 6.81 10.61 7.18
N TYR A 346 5.67 10.07 7.61
CA TYR A 346 4.35 10.53 7.14
C TYR A 346 3.25 10.23 8.17
N TYR A 347 2.26 11.12 8.22
CA TYR A 347 1.24 11.09 9.28
C TYR A 347 0.33 9.87 9.26
N LEU A 348 0.05 9.29 8.07
CA LEU A 348 -0.80 8.11 8.01
C LEU A 348 -0.23 6.93 8.82
N ALA A 349 1.09 6.77 8.87
CA ALA A 349 1.72 5.76 9.71
C ALA A 349 1.46 5.97 11.20
N GLU A 350 1.45 7.22 11.68
CA GLU A 350 1.12 7.55 13.07
C GLU A 350 -0.30 7.10 13.44
N VAL A 351 -1.25 7.37 12.55
CA VAL A 351 -2.65 7.01 12.77
C VAL A 351 -2.82 5.49 12.86
N VAL A 352 -2.27 4.77 11.90
CA VAL A 352 -2.38 3.30 11.85
C VAL A 352 -1.63 2.65 13.00
N TYR A 353 -0.44 3.14 13.35
CA TYR A 353 0.33 2.66 14.50
C TYR A 353 -0.50 2.67 15.77
N ARG A 354 -1.13 3.81 16.10
CA ARG A 354 -1.96 3.92 17.31
C ARG A 354 -3.19 3.02 17.26
N LEU A 355 -3.87 2.96 16.11
CA LEU A 355 -5.04 2.08 15.94
C LEU A 355 -4.69 0.60 16.14
N LEU A 356 -3.51 0.16 15.70
CA LEU A 356 -3.09 -1.23 15.89
C LEU A 356 -2.54 -1.48 17.31
N ARG A 357 -1.72 -0.58 17.84
CA ARG A 357 -1.19 -0.65 19.22
C ARG A 357 -2.30 -0.78 20.25
N ASP A 358 -3.34 0.04 20.15
CA ASP A 358 -4.38 0.11 21.16
C ASP A 358 -5.35 -1.09 21.12
N ARG A 359 -5.17 -2.00 20.15
CA ARG A 359 -5.86 -3.30 20.07
C ARG A 359 -5.00 -4.47 20.57
N MET A 360 -3.72 -4.23 20.87
CA MET A 360 -2.83 -5.25 21.39
C MET A 360 -3.13 -5.54 22.86
N LYS A 361 -2.78 -6.75 23.32
CA LYS A 361 -2.87 -7.07 24.76
C LYS A 361 -1.84 -6.24 25.54
N PRO A 362 -2.08 -5.90 26.81
CA PRO A 362 -1.15 -5.11 27.62
C PRO A 362 0.29 -5.64 27.63
N ASP A 363 0.45 -6.96 27.73
CA ASP A 363 1.77 -7.61 27.71
C ASP A 363 2.51 -7.40 26.37
N ASP A 364 1.78 -7.45 25.25
CA ASP A 364 2.34 -7.20 23.93
C ASP A 364 2.69 -5.71 23.74
N VAL A 365 1.93 -4.79 24.35
CA VAL A 365 2.24 -3.35 24.37
C VAL A 365 3.52 -3.08 25.15
N ALA A 366 3.73 -3.75 26.29
CA ALA A 366 4.95 -3.60 27.08
C ALA A 366 6.19 -4.03 26.29
N LEU A 367 6.11 -5.17 25.57
CA LEU A 367 7.18 -5.63 24.69
C LEU A 367 7.44 -4.67 23.52
N LEU A 368 6.38 -4.10 22.96
CA LEU A 368 6.51 -3.08 21.91
C LEU A 368 7.24 -1.85 22.44
N GLN A 369 6.88 -1.36 23.62
CA GLN A 369 7.52 -0.21 24.27
C GLN A 369 9.01 -0.42 24.50
N GLU A 370 9.39 -1.62 24.93
CA GLU A 370 10.80 -2.02 25.04
C GLU A 370 11.48 -2.00 23.67
N ALA A 371 10.85 -2.57 22.64
CA ALA A 371 11.41 -2.63 21.28
C ALA A 371 11.52 -1.26 20.59
N THR A 372 10.68 -0.28 20.96
CA THR A 372 10.68 1.08 20.38
C THR A 372 11.36 2.12 21.27
N ASN A 373 11.77 1.76 22.49
CA ASN A 373 12.24 2.70 23.51
C ASN A 373 11.26 3.87 23.75
N THR A 374 9.97 3.58 23.79
CA THR A 374 8.92 4.60 23.99
C THR A 374 8.30 4.51 25.38
N GLY A 375 7.90 5.67 25.92
CA GLY A 375 7.16 5.77 27.18
C GLY A 375 5.69 5.33 27.07
N SER A 376 4.89 5.75 28.06
CA SER A 376 3.45 5.50 28.11
C SER A 376 2.70 6.13 26.94
N ALA A 377 1.64 5.46 26.48
CA ALA A 377 0.72 6.01 25.47
C ALA A 377 0.00 7.29 25.94
N GLU A 378 -0.05 7.53 27.26
CA GLU A 378 -0.62 8.74 27.88
C GLU A 378 0.15 10.02 27.52
N ASP A 379 1.43 9.91 27.13
CA ASP A 379 2.27 11.04 26.74
C ASP A 379 2.09 11.45 25.26
N ASP A 380 1.31 10.68 24.49
CA ASP A 380 1.13 10.95 23.07
C ASP A 380 0.28 12.21 22.83
N PRO A 381 0.71 13.13 21.94
CA PRO A 381 -0.12 14.27 21.58
C PRO A 381 -1.43 13.80 20.93
N PRO A 382 -2.54 14.54 21.05
CA PRO A 382 -3.82 14.13 20.50
C PRO A 382 -3.76 13.95 18.98
N LEU A 383 -4.42 12.91 18.47
CA LEU A 383 -4.56 12.71 17.03
C LEU A 383 -5.30 13.90 16.40
N LEU A 384 -4.71 14.47 15.35
CA LEU A 384 -5.29 15.56 14.57
C LEU A 384 -6.33 15.03 13.59
N LYS A 385 -7.50 14.62 14.12
CA LYS A 385 -8.57 13.98 13.35
C LYS A 385 -9.11 14.81 12.18
N HIS A 386 -9.12 16.14 12.31
CA HIS A 386 -9.66 17.05 11.29
C HIS A 386 -8.85 17.03 9.98
N TYR A 387 -7.62 16.52 10.05
CA TYR A 387 -6.74 16.36 8.89
C TYR A 387 -6.92 15.01 8.17
N ILE A 388 -7.63 14.05 8.77
CA ILE A 388 -7.84 12.72 8.18
C ILE A 388 -9.09 12.78 7.31
N ARG A 389 -8.88 12.67 6.00
CA ARG A 389 -9.94 12.64 4.98
C ARG A 389 -9.71 11.44 4.10
N SER A 390 -9.79 10.27 4.72
CA SER A 390 -9.37 9.01 4.11
C SER A 390 -10.52 8.07 3.85
N GLN A 391 -10.56 7.53 2.63
CA GLN A 391 -11.49 6.48 2.22
C GLN A 391 -10.84 5.10 2.21
N TRP A 392 -9.56 5.03 2.63
CA TRP A 392 -8.80 3.80 2.68
C TRP A 392 -9.43 2.83 3.68
N PRO A 393 -9.93 1.66 3.23
CA PRO A 393 -10.40 0.64 4.13
C PRO A 393 -9.16 -0.03 4.72
N ILE A 394 -9.07 0.00 6.05
CA ILE A 394 -8.02 -0.70 6.75
C ILE A 394 -8.61 -2.03 7.21
N PRO A 395 -7.97 -3.18 6.90
CA PRO A 395 -8.42 -4.50 7.36
C PRO A 395 -8.13 -4.69 8.85
N ILE A 396 -8.38 -3.64 9.66
CA ILE A 396 -8.41 -3.63 11.12
C ILE A 396 -9.76 -4.21 11.58
N ILE A 397 -10.85 -3.90 10.88
CA ILE A 397 -12.17 -4.45 11.18
C ILE A 397 -12.39 -5.72 10.36
N ARG A 398 -13.01 -6.72 10.99
CA ARG A 398 -13.32 -8.02 10.37
C ARG A 398 -14.05 -7.78 9.03
N VAL A 399 -13.65 -8.54 8.02
CA VAL A 399 -14.16 -8.44 6.63
C VAL A 399 -15.65 -8.84 6.50
N ASP A 400 -16.28 -9.28 7.60
CA ASP A 400 -17.70 -9.63 7.69
C ASP A 400 -18.63 -8.44 8.05
N GLU A 401 -18.07 -7.25 8.33
CA GLU A 401 -18.85 -6.01 8.56
C GLU A 401 -18.91 -5.13 7.29
N ASP A 402 -19.91 -4.23 7.23
CA ASP A 402 -20.10 -3.27 6.13
C ASP A 402 -18.75 -2.63 5.73
N PRO A 403 -18.30 -2.74 4.47
CA PRO A 403 -17.03 -2.17 4.00
C PRO A 403 -16.85 -0.68 4.34
N ASN A 404 -17.95 0.06 4.52
CA ASN A 404 -17.91 1.46 4.96
C ASN A 404 -17.40 1.64 6.39
N LEU A 405 -17.56 0.65 7.28
CA LEU A 405 -17.09 0.70 8.66
C LEU A 405 -15.57 0.54 8.77
N SER A 406 -14.95 -0.16 7.81
CA SER A 406 -13.51 -0.35 7.74
C SER A 406 -12.72 0.88 7.28
N LYS A 407 -13.39 1.96 6.86
CA LYS A 407 -12.75 3.19 6.38
C LYS A 407 -12.00 3.89 7.50
N LEU A 408 -10.79 4.38 7.19
CA LEU A 408 -9.93 5.01 8.18
C LEU A 408 -10.57 6.23 8.86
N ASP A 409 -11.32 7.06 8.14
CA ASP A 409 -12.02 8.20 8.72
C ASP A 409 -13.07 7.78 9.76
N VAL A 410 -13.82 6.71 9.50
CA VAL A 410 -14.77 6.10 10.45
C VAL A 410 -14.03 5.56 11.67
N LEU A 411 -12.95 4.80 11.46
CA LEU A 411 -12.11 4.24 12.53
C LEU A 411 -11.55 5.31 13.47
N VAL A 412 -11.02 6.40 12.93
CA VAL A 412 -10.46 7.51 13.70
C VAL A 412 -11.55 8.25 14.49
N ASN A 413 -12.73 8.41 13.89
CA ASN A 413 -13.86 9.02 14.57
C ASN A 413 -14.36 8.17 15.74
N ALA A 414 -14.34 6.83 15.60
CA ALA A 414 -14.64 5.93 16.71
C ALA A 414 -13.57 6.00 17.81
N TYR A 415 -12.30 5.91 17.43
CA TYR A 415 -11.14 5.97 18.32
C TYR A 415 -11.13 7.23 19.20
N THR A 416 -11.40 8.40 18.60
CA THR A 416 -11.40 9.68 19.32
C THR A 416 -12.57 9.85 20.29
N LYS A 417 -13.71 9.20 20.04
CA LYS A 417 -14.83 9.19 20.99
C LYS A 417 -14.51 8.35 22.22
N THR A 418 -13.89 7.19 22.04
CA THR A 418 -13.50 6.29 23.14
C THR A 418 -12.44 6.93 24.03
N SER A 419 -11.40 7.53 23.44
CA SER A 419 -10.35 8.24 24.20
C SER A 419 -10.85 9.47 24.96
N GLN A 420 -11.84 10.20 24.41
CA GLN A 420 -12.48 11.31 25.12
C GLN A 420 -13.38 10.86 26.28
N GLY A 421 -14.05 9.70 26.16
CA GLY A 421 -14.87 9.11 27.22
C GLY A 421 -14.06 8.64 28.43
N VAL A 422 -12.90 8.03 28.19
CA VAL A 422 -11.98 7.60 29.25
C VAL A 422 -11.42 8.80 30.03
N ALA A 423 -11.05 9.88 29.33
CA ALA A 423 -10.57 11.11 29.97
C ALA A 423 -11.66 11.81 30.82
N SER A 424 -12.94 11.73 30.43
CA SER A 424 -14.04 12.29 31.23
C SER A 424 -14.37 11.44 32.47
N ASP A 425 -14.24 10.12 32.40
CA ASP A 425 -14.49 9.22 33.54
C ASP A 425 -13.38 9.29 34.59
N GLU A 426 -12.13 9.53 34.21
CA GLU A 426 -11.04 9.77 35.17
C GLU A 426 -11.17 11.14 35.84
N SER A 427 -11.63 12.18 35.12
CA SER A 427 -11.87 13.50 35.70
C SER A 427 -13.01 13.53 36.72
N SER A 428 -13.96 12.58 36.63
CA SER A 428 -15.08 12.46 37.58
C SER A 428 -14.77 11.59 38.80
N ARG A 429 -13.67 10.82 38.78
CA ARG A 429 -13.18 10.03 39.93
C ARG A 429 -12.17 10.77 40.82
N GLY A 430 -11.69 11.94 40.39
CA GLY A 430 -10.76 12.78 41.17
C GLY A 430 -11.41 13.74 42.17
N GLY A 431 -12.75 13.70 42.31
CA GLY A 431 -13.49 14.56 43.23
C GLY A 431 -14.15 13.77 44.35
N THR A 432 -13.40 13.48 45.41
CA THR A 432 -13.98 13.07 46.70
C THR A 432 -13.33 13.88 47.82
N PRO A 433 -14.09 14.47 48.75
CA PRO A 433 -13.55 14.82 50.05
C PRO A 433 -13.25 13.55 50.87
#